data_AF-A0A2V8G6Q4-F1
#
_entry.id   AF-A0A2V8G6Q4-F1
#
_cell.length_a   1.000
_cell.length_b   1.000
_cell.length_c   1.000
_cell.angle_alpha   90.00
_cell.angle_beta   90.00
_cell.angle_gamma   90.00
#
_symmetry.space_group_name_H-M   'P 1'
#
loop_
_entity.id
_entity.type
_entity.pdbx_description
1 polymer ?
#
loop_
_entity_poly.entity_id
_entity_poly.type
_entity_poly.pdbx_seq_one_letter_code
_entity_poly.pdbx_strand_id
1 'polypeptide(L)'
;MNSDPPKYRPLERFWPYAELPEQPTDEELAALDPDLHEALFGAQPRPFSITLVFPALPGPDFDRALAIARASAEYRETGTGAAFRHRARFWSGDARRLRELFEIVGASPETEVLIDDRPLPYARELWLPLVWFLIFR
;
A
#
# COMPACT_ATOMS: atom_id res chain seq x y z
N MET A 1 6.15 -40.03 53.26
CA MET A 1 5.49 -39.51 52.05
C MET A 1 6.56 -38.82 51.22
N ASN A 2 7.05 -39.48 50.15
CA ASN A 2 8.04 -38.91 49.24
C ASN A 2 7.39 -37.79 48.43
N SER A 3 7.91 -36.57 48.55
CA SER A 3 7.57 -35.44 47.70
C SER A 3 8.55 -35.41 46.52
N ASP A 4 8.20 -36.13 45.45
CA ASP A 4 8.89 -36.01 44.17
C ASP A 4 8.70 -34.59 43.62
N PRO A 5 9.73 -33.92 43.09
CA PRO A 5 9.59 -32.59 42.51
C PRO A 5 8.72 -32.65 41.23
N PRO A 6 7.93 -31.60 40.94
CA PRO A 6 7.00 -31.60 39.81
C PRO A 6 7.73 -31.74 38.48
N LYS A 7 7.23 -32.66 37.63
CA LYS A 7 7.82 -33.04 36.32
C LYS A 7 7.82 -31.93 35.26
N TYR A 8 7.08 -30.84 35.49
CA TYR A 8 7.01 -29.70 34.59
C TYR A 8 7.26 -28.41 35.38
N ARG A 9 8.32 -27.70 35.02
CA ARG A 9 8.60 -26.33 35.46
C ARG A 9 8.36 -25.41 34.27
N PRO A 10 7.45 -24.41 34.36
CA PRO A 10 7.28 -23.42 33.30
C PRO A 10 8.61 -22.72 33.03
N LEU A 11 8.96 -22.52 31.77
CA LEU A 11 10.13 -21.73 31.38
C LEU A 11 9.95 -20.30 31.90
N GLU A 12 10.93 -19.77 32.65
CA GLU A 12 10.89 -18.41 33.23
C GLU A 12 10.83 -17.30 32.15
N ARG A 13 11.05 -17.64 30.87
CA ARG A 13 10.80 -16.79 29.69
C ARG A 13 9.57 -17.26 28.94
N PHE A 14 8.39 -16.85 29.40
CA PHE A 14 7.12 -17.17 28.74
C PHE A 14 6.78 -16.16 27.62
N TRP A 15 7.41 -14.97 27.60
CA TRP A 15 7.11 -13.93 26.62
C TRP A 15 8.17 -13.84 25.52
N PRO A 16 7.85 -14.20 24.25
CA PRO A 16 8.75 -14.01 23.11
C PRO A 16 9.05 -12.52 22.80
N TYR A 17 8.36 -11.60 23.46
CA TYR A 17 8.54 -10.15 23.33
C TYR A 17 9.53 -9.56 24.34
N ALA A 18 10.13 -10.37 25.22
CA ALA A 18 11.06 -9.89 26.26
C ALA A 18 12.37 -9.28 25.70
N GLU A 19 12.68 -9.52 24.43
CA GLU A 19 13.86 -8.98 23.74
C GLU A 19 13.52 -7.92 22.69
N LEU A 20 12.23 -7.57 22.51
CA LEU A 20 11.89 -6.45 21.64
C LEU A 20 12.13 -5.12 22.36
N PRO A 21 12.71 -4.13 21.66
CA PRO A 21 12.82 -2.78 22.22
C PRO A 21 11.42 -2.21 22.49
N GLU A 22 11.28 -1.47 23.60
CA GLU A 22 10.01 -0.85 23.97
C GLU A 22 9.56 0.23 22.97
N GLN A 23 10.51 0.84 22.27
CA GLN A 23 10.23 1.81 21.21
C GLN A 23 10.42 1.17 19.84
N PRO A 24 9.45 1.29 18.93
CA PRO A 24 9.62 0.88 17.54
C PRO A 24 10.76 1.69 16.91
N THR A 25 11.51 1.05 16.03
CA THR A 25 12.56 1.70 15.26
C THR A 25 11.97 2.65 14.20
N ASP A 26 12.78 3.60 13.71
CA ASP A 26 12.36 4.54 12.65
C ASP A 26 11.93 3.80 11.37
N GLU A 27 12.56 2.67 11.05
CA GLU A 27 12.22 1.84 9.91
C GLU A 27 10.87 1.15 10.08
N GLU A 28 10.57 0.63 11.28
CA GLU A 28 9.27 0.04 11.61
C GLU A 28 8.16 1.09 11.62
N LEU A 29 8.43 2.29 12.11
CA LEU A 29 7.51 3.42 12.06
C LEU A 29 7.21 3.85 10.61
N ALA A 30 8.23 3.87 9.74
CA ALA A 30 8.06 4.18 8.33
C ALA A 30 7.29 3.09 7.56
N ALA A 31 7.37 1.84 8.01
CA ALA A 31 6.63 0.72 7.44
C ALA A 31 5.16 0.64 7.90
N LEU A 32 4.75 1.45 8.89
CA LEU A 32 3.37 1.48 9.36
C LEU A 32 2.40 1.80 8.23
N ASP A 33 1.23 1.17 8.30
CA ASP A 33 0.13 1.57 7.45
C ASP A 33 -0.21 3.06 7.69
N PRO A 34 -0.38 3.87 6.64
CA PRO A 34 -0.67 5.29 6.76
C PRO A 34 -1.88 5.65 7.62
N ASP A 35 -2.91 4.80 7.65
CA ASP A 35 -4.10 5.02 8.47
C ASP A 35 -3.79 4.73 9.95
N LEU A 36 -2.97 3.70 10.21
CA LEU A 36 -2.50 3.37 11.56
C LEU A 36 -1.58 4.48 12.09
N HIS A 37 -0.66 4.99 11.28
CA HIS A 37 0.20 6.10 11.67
C HIS A 37 -0.61 7.36 11.98
N GLU A 38 -1.64 7.68 11.18
CA GLU A 38 -2.53 8.82 11.44
C GLU A 38 -3.34 8.64 12.73
N ALA A 39 -3.82 7.42 13.03
CA ALA A 39 -4.52 7.13 14.27
C ALA A 39 -3.63 7.28 15.52
N LEU A 40 -2.34 6.94 15.40
CA LEU A 40 -1.38 7.02 16.51
C LEU A 40 -0.80 8.42 16.71
N PHE A 41 -0.51 9.15 15.63
CA PHE A 41 0.28 10.39 15.65
C PHE A 41 -0.44 11.62 15.09
N GLY A 42 -1.68 11.48 14.61
CA GLY A 42 -2.46 12.55 14.00
C GLY A 42 -2.13 12.80 12.53
N ALA A 43 -2.95 13.67 11.91
CA ALA A 43 -2.82 14.01 10.49
C ALA A 43 -1.55 14.84 10.22
N GLN A 44 -0.65 14.29 9.41
CA GLN A 44 0.48 15.06 8.89
C GLN A 44 0.09 15.79 7.60
N PRO A 45 0.60 17.02 7.37
CA PRO A 45 0.39 17.73 6.11
C PRO A 45 1.17 17.02 5.00
N ARG A 46 0.53 16.04 4.36
CA ARG A 46 1.03 15.32 3.19
C ARG A 46 0.24 15.72 1.95
N PRO A 47 0.88 15.80 0.75
CA PRO A 47 0.13 15.80 -0.49
C PRO A 47 -0.78 14.58 -0.53
N PHE A 48 -2.00 14.74 -1.03
CA PHE A 48 -2.86 13.59 -1.25
C PHE A 48 -2.21 12.64 -2.25
N SER A 49 -2.52 11.35 -2.09
CA SER A 49 -2.02 10.27 -2.93
C SER A 49 -3.11 9.77 -3.87
N ILE A 50 -2.68 9.24 -5.01
CA ILE A 50 -3.54 8.56 -5.97
C ILE A 50 -3.02 7.13 -6.11
N THR A 51 -3.88 6.16 -5.85
CA THR A 51 -3.53 4.75 -5.94
C THR A 51 -4.33 4.08 -7.04
N LEU A 52 -3.63 3.43 -7.97
CA LEU A 52 -4.25 2.55 -8.97
C LEU A 52 -4.23 1.11 -8.46
N VAL A 53 -5.39 0.48 -8.46
CA VAL A 53 -5.55 -0.95 -8.15
C VAL A 53 -6.04 -1.64 -9.40
N PHE A 54 -5.30 -2.62 -9.93
CA PHE A 54 -5.65 -3.26 -11.21
C PHE A 54 -5.27 -4.75 -11.23
N PRO A 55 -5.98 -5.60 -11.99
CA PRO A 55 -5.63 -7.01 -12.13
C PRO A 55 -4.42 -7.18 -13.06
N ALA A 56 -3.91 -8.41 -13.18
CA ALA A 56 -3.00 -8.74 -14.26
C ALA A 56 -3.73 -8.63 -15.61
N LEU A 57 -3.11 -7.96 -16.59
CA LEU A 57 -3.71 -7.75 -17.91
C LEU A 57 -3.03 -8.60 -18.98
N PRO A 58 -3.78 -9.14 -19.94
CA PRO A 58 -3.19 -9.77 -21.11
C PRO A 58 -2.64 -8.70 -22.07
N GLY A 59 -1.43 -8.90 -22.59
CA GLY A 59 -0.88 -8.07 -23.66
C GLY A 59 0.58 -7.66 -23.47
N PRO A 60 1.24 -7.17 -24.54
CA PRO A 60 2.66 -6.83 -24.51
C PRO A 60 2.98 -5.60 -23.66
N ASP A 61 2.03 -4.68 -23.48
CA ASP A 61 2.24 -3.46 -22.70
C ASP A 61 2.18 -3.68 -21.18
N PHE A 62 1.81 -4.88 -20.74
CA PHE A 62 1.66 -5.16 -19.31
C PHE A 62 3.00 -5.16 -18.57
N ASP A 63 4.07 -5.64 -19.19
CA ASP A 63 5.42 -5.59 -18.60
C ASP A 63 5.87 -4.13 -18.36
N ARG A 64 5.51 -3.22 -19.28
CA ARG A 64 5.74 -1.79 -19.12
C ARG A 64 4.89 -1.22 -17.98
N ALA A 65 3.61 -1.60 -17.89
CA ALA A 65 2.76 -1.18 -16.79
C ALA A 65 3.33 -1.61 -15.42
N LEU A 66 3.83 -2.85 -15.32
CA LEU A 66 4.49 -3.34 -14.11
C LEU A 66 5.77 -2.58 -13.79
N ALA A 67 6.58 -2.23 -14.80
CA ALA A 67 7.78 -1.42 -14.58
C ALA A 67 7.44 -0.04 -14.02
N ILE A 68 6.41 0.64 -14.55
CA ILE A 68 5.95 1.94 -14.04
C ILE A 68 5.39 1.80 -12.63
N ALA A 69 4.57 0.78 -12.39
CA ALA A 69 3.96 0.51 -11.09
C ALA A 69 5.00 0.21 -10.01
N ARG A 70 6.04 -0.59 -10.29
CA ARG A 70 7.12 -0.88 -9.34
C ARG A 70 8.02 0.32 -9.04
N ALA A 71 8.04 1.32 -9.93
CA ALA A 71 8.77 2.57 -9.75
C ALA A 71 7.92 3.69 -9.10
N SER A 72 6.71 3.37 -8.64
CA SER A 72 5.84 4.30 -7.92
C SER A 72 6.35 4.57 -6.49
N ALA A 73 5.66 5.45 -5.75
CA ALA A 73 6.01 5.72 -4.35
C ALA A 73 5.83 4.48 -3.47
N GLU A 74 4.85 3.65 -3.79
CA GLU A 74 4.58 2.39 -3.10
C GLU A 74 3.92 1.41 -4.05
N TYR A 75 4.45 0.19 -4.09
CA TYR A 75 3.90 -0.91 -4.88
C TYR A 75 3.66 -2.13 -4.00
N ARG A 76 2.47 -2.72 -4.10
CA ARG A 76 2.08 -3.94 -3.40
C ARG A 76 1.28 -4.86 -4.31
N GLU A 77 1.41 -6.15 -4.06
CA GLU A 77 0.57 -7.17 -4.66
C GLU A 77 -0.34 -7.73 -3.56
N THR A 78 -1.64 -7.81 -3.82
CA THR A 78 -2.63 -8.27 -2.84
C THR A 78 -3.55 -9.32 -3.46
N GLY A 79 -4.08 -10.22 -2.62
CA GLY A 79 -4.98 -11.28 -3.07
C GLY A 79 -4.29 -12.41 -3.85
N THR A 80 -5.09 -13.37 -4.34
CA THR A 80 -4.63 -14.53 -5.11
C THR A 80 -5.65 -14.90 -6.18
N GLY A 81 -5.19 -15.56 -7.25
CA GLY A 81 -6.07 -16.00 -8.35
C GLY A 81 -6.83 -14.84 -8.98
N ALA A 82 -8.17 -14.97 -9.09
CA ALA A 82 -9.02 -13.92 -9.66
C ALA A 82 -9.07 -12.63 -8.82
N ALA A 83 -8.79 -12.72 -7.51
CA ALA A 83 -8.75 -11.57 -6.61
C ALA A 83 -7.37 -10.92 -6.53
N PHE A 84 -6.38 -11.40 -7.30
CA PHE A 84 -5.04 -10.81 -7.32
C PHE A 84 -5.08 -9.40 -7.90
N ARG A 85 -4.44 -8.45 -7.21
CA ARG A 85 -4.39 -7.04 -7.59
C ARG A 85 -2.99 -6.48 -7.42
N HIS A 86 -2.58 -5.68 -8.39
CA HIS A 86 -1.46 -4.75 -8.28
C HIS A 86 -1.98 -3.44 -7.69
N ARG A 87 -1.28 -2.91 -6.69
CA ARG A 87 -1.55 -1.62 -6.07
C ARG A 87 -0.33 -0.73 -6.27
N ALA A 88 -0.49 0.40 -6.94
CA ALA A 88 0.58 1.37 -7.17
C ALA A 88 0.14 2.77 -6.74
N ARG A 89 0.84 3.33 -5.76
CA ARG A 89 0.57 4.67 -5.19
C ARG A 89 1.48 5.73 -5.81
N PHE A 90 0.91 6.86 -6.15
CA PHE A 90 1.57 8.03 -6.71
C PHE A 90 1.26 9.27 -5.89
N TRP A 91 2.22 10.20 -5.81
CA TRP A 91 1.97 11.54 -5.29
C TRP A 91 1.45 12.45 -6.41
N SER A 92 0.82 13.57 -6.04
CA SER A 92 0.34 14.57 -7.02
C SER A 92 1.45 15.09 -7.95
N GLY A 93 2.72 15.08 -7.51
CA GLY A 93 3.89 15.42 -8.33
C GLY A 93 4.23 14.40 -9.42
N ASP A 94 3.74 13.16 -9.31
CA ASP A 94 4.02 12.07 -10.25
C ASP A 94 2.97 11.94 -11.36
N ALA A 95 2.15 12.98 -11.57
CA ALA A 95 0.99 12.98 -12.48
C ALA A 95 1.29 12.41 -13.88
N ARG A 96 2.50 12.64 -14.42
CA ARG A 96 2.91 12.09 -15.72
C ARG A 96 3.05 10.56 -15.71
N ARG A 97 3.71 9.98 -14.70
CA ARG A 97 3.87 8.52 -14.57
C ARG A 97 2.55 7.85 -14.22
N LEU A 98 1.75 8.49 -13.37
CA LEU A 98 0.40 8.04 -13.06
C LEU A 98 -0.45 7.95 -14.33
N ARG A 99 -0.39 8.96 -15.20
CA ARG A 99 -1.11 8.96 -16.49
C ARG A 99 -0.63 7.85 -17.41
N GLU A 100 0.67 7.70 -17.55
CA GLU A 100 1.27 6.66 -18.39
C GLU A 100 0.82 5.26 -17.97
N LEU A 101 0.80 4.98 -16.66
CA LEU A 101 0.27 3.72 -16.15
C LEU A 101 -1.23 3.58 -16.44
N PHE A 102 -2.01 4.63 -16.15
CA PHE A 102 -3.46 4.61 -16.34
C PHE A 102 -3.88 4.43 -17.80
N GLU A 103 -3.12 4.93 -18.76
CA GLU A 103 -3.38 4.71 -20.20
C GLU A 103 -3.30 3.22 -20.57
N ILE A 104 -2.48 2.43 -19.86
CA ILE A 104 -2.37 0.98 -20.08
C ILE A 104 -3.45 0.23 -19.28
N VAL A 105 -3.54 0.50 -17.98
CA VAL A 105 -4.39 -0.32 -17.08
C VAL A 105 -5.84 0.14 -17.02
N GLY A 106 -6.11 1.39 -17.40
CA GLY A 106 -7.44 1.99 -17.38
C GLY A 106 -8.41 1.40 -18.39
N ALA A 107 -7.99 0.56 -19.34
CA ALA A 107 -8.92 -0.14 -20.21
C ALA A 107 -9.73 -1.21 -19.47
N SER A 108 -9.19 -1.77 -18.38
CA SER A 108 -9.90 -2.77 -17.58
C SER A 108 -10.98 -2.12 -16.70
N PRO A 109 -12.21 -2.66 -16.68
CA PRO A 109 -13.25 -2.22 -15.75
C PRO A 109 -12.95 -2.59 -14.29
N GLU A 110 -12.01 -3.52 -14.05
CA GLU A 110 -11.55 -3.90 -12.71
C GLU A 110 -10.47 -2.97 -12.16
N THR A 111 -10.07 -1.94 -12.91
CA THR A 111 -9.12 -0.94 -12.46
C THR A 111 -9.82 0.11 -11.60
N GLU A 112 -9.46 0.15 -10.33
CA GLU A 112 -9.95 1.12 -9.36
C GLU A 112 -8.96 2.26 -9.16
N VAL A 113 -9.50 3.44 -8.87
CA VAL A 113 -8.73 4.65 -8.56
C VAL A 113 -9.10 5.07 -7.14
N LEU A 114 -8.12 5.11 -6.26
CA LEU A 114 -8.30 5.52 -4.87
C LEU A 114 -7.58 6.86 -4.64
N ILE A 115 -8.18 7.70 -3.79
CA ILE A 115 -7.57 8.94 -3.32
C ILE A 115 -7.31 8.78 -1.83
N ASP A 116 -6.06 8.94 -1.41
CA ASP A 116 -5.63 8.60 -0.04
C ASP A 116 -6.11 7.22 0.39
N ASP A 117 -5.91 6.26 -0.52
CA ASP A 117 -6.27 4.85 -0.37
C ASP A 117 -7.74 4.54 -0.09
N ARG A 118 -8.60 5.54 -0.23
CA ARG A 118 -10.04 5.44 -0.07
C ARG A 118 -10.74 5.54 -1.43
N PRO A 119 -11.78 4.72 -1.66
CA PRO A 119 -12.59 4.84 -2.85
C PRO A 119 -13.38 6.16 -2.79
N LEU A 120 -13.35 6.92 -3.89
CA LEU A 120 -14.16 8.14 -4.05
C LEU A 120 -15.11 8.02 -5.24
N PRO A 121 -16.31 8.60 -5.16
CA PRO A 121 -17.19 8.73 -6.32
C PRO A 121 -16.47 9.48 -7.46
N TYR A 122 -16.61 8.96 -8.68
CA TYR A 122 -16.05 9.56 -9.89
C TYR A 122 -14.53 9.77 -9.85
N ALA A 123 -13.79 8.93 -9.10
CA ALA A 123 -12.33 9.02 -9.03
C ALA A 123 -11.68 8.98 -10.43
N ARG A 124 -12.21 8.13 -11.32
CA ARG A 124 -11.74 8.02 -12.69
C ARG A 124 -12.18 9.21 -13.57
N GLU A 125 -13.46 9.59 -13.48
CA GLU A 125 -14.08 10.51 -14.44
C GLU A 125 -13.85 11.98 -14.09
N LEU A 126 -13.58 12.29 -12.82
CA LEU A 126 -13.39 13.65 -12.32
C LEU A 126 -11.98 13.88 -11.78
N TRP A 127 -11.52 13.05 -10.84
CA TRP A 127 -10.26 13.30 -10.15
C TRP A 127 -9.04 13.13 -11.04
N LEU A 128 -8.98 12.08 -11.86
CA LEU A 128 -7.87 11.90 -12.80
C LEU A 128 -7.74 13.07 -13.80
N PRO A 129 -8.81 13.53 -14.48
CA PRO A 129 -8.75 14.77 -15.27
C PRO A 129 -8.20 15.98 -14.53
N LEU A 130 -8.58 16.18 -13.26
CA LEU A 130 -8.04 17.27 -12.44
C LEU A 130 -6.53 17.12 -12.20
N VAL A 131 -6.08 15.90 -11.91
CA VAL A 131 -4.65 15.58 -11.73
C VAL A 131 -3.87 15.78 -13.04
N TRP A 132 -4.46 15.51 -14.20
CA TRP A 132 -3.80 15.73 -15.49
C TRP A 132 -3.44 17.19 -15.77
N PHE A 133 -4.17 18.16 -15.19
CA PHE A 133 -3.79 19.57 -15.30
C PHE A 133 -2.43 19.87 -14.65
N LEU A 134 -1.98 19.05 -13.68
CA LEU A 134 -0.67 19.20 -13.05
C LEU A 134 0.49 18.88 -14.01
N ILE A 135 0.24 18.15 -15.11
CA ILE A 135 1.26 17.81 -16.10
C ILE A 135 1.72 19.04 -16.90
N PHE A 136 0.84 20.04 -17.02
CA PHE A 136 1.08 21.27 -17.79
C PHE A 136 1.73 22.40 -16.96
N ARG A 137 2.03 22.16 -15.68
CA ARG A 137 2.76 23.12 -14.85
C ARG A 137 4.25 23.10 -15.09
#